data_AF-X1GNJ2-F1
#
_entry.id   AF-X1GNJ2-F1
#
_cell.length_a   1.000
_cell.length_b   1.000
_cell.length_c   1.000
_cell.angle_alpha   90.00
_cell.angle_beta   90.00
_cell.angle_gamma   90.00
#
_symmetry.space_group_name_H-M   'P 1'
#
loop_
_entity.id
_entity.type
_entity.pdbx_description
1 polymer ?
#
loop_
_entity_poly.entity_id
_entity_poly.type
_entity_poly.pdbx_seq_one_letter_code
_entity_poly.pdbx_strand_id
1 'polypeptide(L)'
;MKGRNSYSKTDKDATFMRMKDDRLRPGYNPIISTNNQYIVNVTVSQNTADNVGFKEHVEKLLSWNNGKLKPENYIGDAGFGNEENYEFLADDVIGNYLKFNTFHYEQTKGFINNPYLKENMLYDKTTDVFTCPAGRKLQYEEDAERITATGYKTKVKVYECESCAGCKLADECKKGKDNRRFTVSETLEKHKELARNNLNSKKGIELRRKRSVDVETPFA
;
A
#
# COMPACT_ATOMS: atom_id res chain seq x y z
N MET A 1 25.54 -9.02 6.88
CA MET A 1 24.36 -9.71 6.34
C MET A 1 24.18 -9.25 4.90
N LYS A 2 23.85 -10.14 3.94
CA LYS A 2 23.61 -9.77 2.53
C LYS A 2 22.29 -8.95 2.37
N GLY A 3 22.16 -7.83 3.08
CA GLY A 3 20.95 -6.99 3.07
C GLY A 3 19.73 -7.52 3.84
N ARG A 4 19.86 -8.58 4.66
CA ARG A 4 18.74 -9.19 5.41
C ARG A 4 18.77 -8.80 6.90
N ASN A 5 17.59 -8.64 7.50
CA ASN A 5 17.42 -8.34 8.93
C ASN A 5 17.49 -9.58 9.83
N SER A 6 17.17 -10.77 9.32
CA SER A 6 17.21 -12.04 10.05
C SER A 6 17.37 -13.25 9.11
N TYR A 7 17.76 -14.41 9.64
CA TYR A 7 17.78 -15.69 8.93
C TYR A 7 17.80 -16.86 9.92
N SER A 8 17.36 -18.06 9.53
CA SER A 8 17.43 -19.25 10.39
C SER A 8 18.87 -19.73 10.58
N LYS A 9 19.20 -20.21 11.79
CA LYS A 9 20.53 -20.78 12.07
C LYS A 9 20.78 -22.07 11.29
N THR A 10 19.74 -22.87 11.04
CA THR A 10 19.82 -24.18 10.38
C THR A 10 19.57 -24.10 8.87
N ASP A 11 18.83 -23.10 8.42
CA ASP A 11 18.55 -22.83 7.00
C ASP A 11 18.72 -21.33 6.71
N LYS A 12 19.90 -20.95 6.20
CA LYS A 12 20.23 -19.53 6.02
C LYS A 12 19.41 -18.84 4.93
N ASP A 13 18.66 -19.60 4.12
CA ASP A 13 17.79 -19.06 3.08
C ASP A 13 16.37 -18.76 3.57
N ALA A 14 16.00 -19.25 4.75
CA ALA A 14 14.74 -18.91 5.43
C ALA A 14 14.90 -17.65 6.30
N THR A 15 13.94 -16.73 6.20
CA THR A 15 13.86 -15.50 7.00
C THR A 15 12.88 -15.68 8.16
N PHE A 16 13.14 -15.09 9.32
CA PHE A 16 12.17 -15.11 10.41
C PHE A 16 10.99 -14.18 10.10
N MET A 17 9.79 -14.73 10.10
CA MET A 17 8.54 -14.03 9.80
C MET A 17 7.53 -14.24 10.92
N ARG A 18 6.70 -13.23 11.18
CA ARG A 18 5.57 -13.36 12.09
C ARG A 18 4.47 -14.14 11.36
N MET A 19 4.15 -15.31 11.89
CA MET A 19 3.14 -16.20 11.33
C MET A 19 1.74 -15.77 11.78
N LYS A 20 0.69 -16.39 11.21
CA LYS A 20 -0.71 -16.12 11.59
C LYS A 20 -1.03 -16.42 13.06
N ASP A 21 -0.22 -17.24 13.74
CA ASP A 21 -0.32 -17.55 15.16
C ASP A 21 0.49 -16.59 16.06
N ASP A 22 0.92 -15.45 15.49
CA ASP A 22 1.78 -14.43 16.11
C ASP A 22 3.19 -14.89 16.53
N ARG A 23 3.57 -16.13 16.21
CA ARG A 23 4.91 -16.65 16.52
C ARG A 23 5.89 -16.25 15.42
N LEU A 24 7.09 -15.89 15.83
CA LEU A 24 8.20 -15.65 14.92
C LEU A 24 8.83 -17.00 14.55
N ARG A 25 8.72 -17.40 13.28
CA ARG A 25 9.26 -18.67 12.77
C ARG A 25 10.05 -18.44 11.49
N PRO A 26 11.08 -19.26 11.20
CA PRO A 26 11.73 -19.20 9.91
C PRO A 26 10.77 -19.68 8.82
N GLY A 27 10.73 -18.97 7.70
CA GLY A 27 9.93 -19.33 6.55
C GLY A 27 10.37 -18.60 5.29
N TYR A 28 9.76 -19.00 4.18
CA TYR A 28 9.95 -18.40 2.86
C TYR A 28 8.75 -17.53 2.53
N ASN A 29 8.98 -16.41 1.84
CA ASN A 29 7.91 -15.53 1.40
C ASN A 29 7.69 -15.66 -0.12
N PRO A 30 6.86 -16.62 -0.59
CA PRO A 30 6.56 -16.77 -2.00
C PRO A 30 5.55 -15.72 -2.48
N ILE A 31 5.92 -15.02 -3.56
CA ILE A 31 5.02 -14.19 -4.38
C ILE A 31 4.66 -15.02 -5.61
N ILE A 32 3.37 -15.23 -5.84
CA ILE A 32 2.86 -16.07 -6.93
C ILE A 32 1.94 -15.25 -7.83
N SER A 33 2.19 -15.29 -9.13
CA SER A 33 1.25 -14.81 -10.16
C SER A 33 0.49 -15.98 -10.74
N THR A 34 -0.82 -15.80 -10.90
CA THR A 34 -1.72 -16.80 -11.49
C THR A 34 -2.51 -16.20 -12.65
N ASN A 35 -2.84 -17.01 -13.64
CA ASN A 35 -3.79 -16.65 -14.69
C ASN A 35 -4.63 -17.87 -15.06
N ASN A 36 -5.96 -17.79 -14.92
CA ASN A 36 -6.87 -18.91 -15.23
C ASN A 36 -6.47 -20.21 -14.50
N GLN A 37 -6.19 -20.12 -13.20
CA GLN A 37 -5.71 -21.22 -12.34
C GLN A 37 -4.33 -21.83 -12.73
N TYR A 38 -3.60 -21.24 -13.67
CA TYR A 38 -2.20 -21.61 -13.93
C TYR A 38 -1.26 -20.69 -13.17
N ILE A 39 -0.25 -21.26 -12.53
CA ILE A 39 0.88 -20.50 -12.00
C ILE A 39 1.73 -20.03 -13.18
N VAL A 40 1.83 -18.72 -13.36
CA VAL A 40 2.60 -18.11 -14.48
C VAL A 40 3.93 -17.52 -14.03
N ASN A 41 4.08 -17.24 -12.73
CA ASN A 41 5.35 -16.78 -12.16
C ASN A 41 5.41 -17.05 -10.65
N VAL A 42 6.62 -17.30 -10.14
CA VAL A 42 6.89 -17.49 -8.71
C VAL A 42 8.20 -16.79 -8.37
N THR A 43 8.21 -15.98 -7.32
CA THR A 43 9.42 -15.39 -6.74
C THR A 43 9.46 -15.69 -5.26
N VAL A 44 10.60 -16.12 -4.72
CA VAL A 44 10.79 -16.31 -3.28
C VAL A 44 11.51 -15.09 -2.73
N SER A 45 10.75 -14.18 -2.13
CA SER A 45 11.27 -12.96 -1.52
C SER A 45 12.03 -13.30 -0.24
N GLN A 46 13.12 -12.56 -0.05
CA GLN A 46 13.91 -12.60 1.18
C GLN A 46 13.47 -11.54 2.19
N ASN A 47 12.47 -10.72 1.80
CA ASN A 47 11.84 -9.72 2.64
C ASN A 47 10.54 -10.26 3.21
N THR A 48 10.25 -9.87 4.45
CA THR A 48 9.01 -10.27 5.15
C THR A 48 7.78 -9.50 4.67
N ALA A 49 7.97 -8.44 3.90
CA ALA A 49 6.90 -7.61 3.35
C ALA A 49 6.80 -7.83 1.84
N ASP A 50 5.58 -8.10 1.37
CA ASP A 50 5.32 -8.54 0.00
C ASP A 50 5.52 -7.42 -1.01
N ASN A 51 5.24 -6.17 -0.62
CA ASN A 51 5.43 -5.00 -1.47
C ASN A 51 6.86 -4.84 -2.00
N VAL A 52 7.88 -5.22 -1.23
CA VAL A 52 9.28 -5.07 -1.61
C VAL A 52 9.66 -5.96 -2.79
N GLY A 53 9.09 -7.17 -2.87
CA GLY A 53 9.39 -8.13 -3.93
C GLY A 53 8.55 -7.97 -5.20
N PHE A 54 7.59 -7.05 -5.21
CA PHE A 54 6.62 -6.91 -6.30
C PHE A 54 7.27 -6.54 -7.63
N LYS A 55 8.07 -5.47 -7.65
CA LYS A 55 8.73 -4.98 -8.85
C LYS A 55 9.59 -6.06 -9.50
N GLU A 56 10.49 -6.68 -8.72
CA GLU A 56 11.34 -7.79 -9.17
C GLU A 56 10.49 -8.96 -9.69
N HIS A 57 9.39 -9.28 -9.01
CA HIS A 57 8.48 -10.34 -9.44
C HIS A 57 7.85 -10.04 -10.80
N VAL A 58 7.36 -8.82 -11.03
CA VAL A 58 6.77 -8.44 -12.32
C VAL A 58 7.83 -8.34 -13.41
N GLU A 59 8.99 -7.73 -13.15
CA GLU A 59 10.12 -7.67 -14.09
C GLU A 59 10.57 -9.07 -14.53
N LYS A 60 10.63 -10.03 -13.59
CA LYS A 60 10.89 -11.43 -13.91
C LYS A 60 9.86 -11.98 -14.90
N LEU A 61 8.57 -11.75 -14.68
CA LEU A 61 7.51 -12.17 -15.62
C LEU A 61 7.67 -11.48 -16.99
N LEU A 62 7.97 -10.18 -17.02
CA LEU A 62 8.15 -9.42 -18.26
C LEU A 62 9.39 -9.87 -19.04
N SER A 63 10.44 -10.33 -18.36
CA SER A 63 11.64 -10.87 -19.01
C SER A 63 11.38 -12.21 -19.73
N TRP A 64 10.31 -12.92 -19.37
CA TRP A 64 10.00 -14.21 -19.97
C TRP A 64 9.47 -14.04 -21.39
N ASN A 65 9.83 -14.99 -22.25
CA ASN A 65 9.35 -15.09 -23.63
C ASN A 65 9.52 -13.77 -24.43
N ASN A 66 10.62 -13.05 -24.21
CA ASN A 66 10.94 -11.77 -24.84
C ASN A 66 9.83 -10.71 -24.68
N GLY A 67 9.21 -10.60 -23.50
CA GLY A 67 8.15 -9.61 -23.24
C GLY A 67 6.75 -10.01 -23.71
N LYS A 68 6.59 -11.19 -24.33
CA LYS A 68 5.28 -11.65 -24.83
C LYS A 68 4.29 -12.02 -23.72
N LEU A 69 4.76 -12.20 -22.48
CA LEU A 69 3.91 -12.53 -21.33
C LEU A 69 3.51 -11.31 -20.50
N LYS A 70 3.57 -10.11 -21.09
CA LYS A 70 3.11 -8.88 -20.43
C LYS A 70 1.62 -8.97 -20.10
N PRO A 71 1.23 -8.90 -18.81
CA PRO A 71 -0.17 -8.95 -18.44
C PRO A 71 -0.86 -7.65 -18.81
N GLU A 72 -2.10 -7.73 -19.29
CA GLU A 72 -2.92 -6.55 -19.51
C GLU A 72 -3.31 -5.86 -18.19
N ASN A 73 -3.53 -6.66 -17.14
CA ASN A 73 -4.01 -6.19 -15.84
C ASN A 73 -3.31 -6.96 -14.73
N TYR A 74 -2.96 -6.27 -13.65
CA TYR A 74 -2.41 -6.87 -12.45
C TYR A 74 -3.35 -6.65 -11.27
N ILE A 75 -3.76 -7.73 -10.59
CA ILE A 75 -4.68 -7.69 -9.46
C ILE A 75 -4.06 -8.36 -8.23
N GLY A 76 -4.11 -7.68 -7.09
CA GLY A 76 -3.43 -8.11 -5.87
C GLY A 76 -4.13 -7.61 -4.61
N ASP A 77 -3.67 -8.10 -3.47
CA ASP A 77 -4.14 -7.63 -2.17
C ASP A 77 -3.53 -6.28 -1.78
N ALA A 78 -3.94 -5.81 -0.61
CA ALA A 78 -3.54 -4.55 -0.03
C ALA A 78 -2.04 -4.50 0.34
N GLY A 79 -1.38 -5.65 0.45
CA GLY A 79 0.04 -5.77 0.74
C GLY A 79 0.92 -5.24 -0.39
N PHE A 80 0.41 -5.22 -1.63
CA PHE A 80 1.14 -4.71 -2.80
C PHE A 80 0.83 -3.25 -3.14
N GLY A 81 -0.24 -2.65 -2.58
CA GLY A 81 -0.67 -1.30 -2.92
C GLY A 81 0.13 -0.21 -2.23
N ASN A 82 1.18 0.27 -2.89
CA ASN A 82 1.97 1.43 -2.48
C ASN A 82 2.32 2.30 -3.71
N GLU A 83 2.84 3.50 -3.46
CA GLU A 83 3.18 4.46 -4.52
C GLU A 83 4.15 3.87 -5.56
N GLU A 84 5.22 3.23 -5.11
CA GLU A 84 6.25 2.64 -5.98
C GLU A 84 5.67 1.59 -6.96
N ASN A 85 4.85 0.67 -6.46
CA ASN A 85 4.25 -0.38 -7.29
C ASN A 85 3.19 0.17 -8.23
N TYR A 86 2.47 1.22 -7.80
CA TYR A 86 1.52 1.91 -8.66
C TYR A 86 2.20 2.65 -9.80
N GLU A 87 3.28 3.37 -9.51
CA GLU A 87 4.09 4.05 -10.53
C GLU A 87 4.67 3.03 -11.52
N PHE A 88 5.26 1.95 -11.00
CA PHE A 88 5.83 0.89 -11.83
C PHE A 88 4.82 0.27 -12.79
N LEU A 89 3.60 -0.05 -12.34
CA LEU A 89 2.56 -0.58 -13.22
C LEU A 89 2.09 0.46 -14.26
N ALA A 90 2.06 1.74 -13.88
CA ALA A 90 1.68 2.81 -14.80
C ALA A 90 2.73 3.01 -15.91
N ASP A 91 4.02 3.01 -15.56
CA ASP A 91 5.14 3.12 -16.50
C ASP A 91 5.15 1.98 -17.52
N ASP A 92 4.86 0.76 -17.05
CA ASP A 92 4.74 -0.41 -17.92
C ASP A 92 3.36 -0.50 -18.60
N VAL A 93 2.46 0.48 -18.48
CA VAL A 93 1.13 0.45 -19.14
C VAL A 93 0.34 -0.83 -18.80
N ILE A 94 0.44 -1.29 -17.56
CA ILE A 94 -0.30 -2.45 -17.04
C ILE A 94 -1.49 -1.95 -16.23
N GLY A 95 -2.68 -2.47 -16.50
CA GLY A 95 -3.90 -2.11 -15.77
C GLY A 95 -3.77 -2.41 -14.28
N ASN A 96 -3.75 -1.37 -13.44
CA ASN A 96 -3.57 -1.50 -12.00
C ASN A 96 -4.89 -1.77 -11.26
N TYR A 97 -4.99 -2.96 -10.65
CA TYR A 97 -6.05 -3.39 -9.76
C TYR A 97 -5.49 -3.88 -8.41
N LEU A 98 -4.34 -3.37 -7.96
CA LEU A 98 -3.85 -3.66 -6.61
C LEU A 98 -4.67 -2.86 -5.59
N LYS A 99 -5.18 -3.53 -4.57
CA LYS A 99 -5.83 -2.85 -3.44
C LYS A 99 -4.79 -2.00 -2.71
N PHE A 100 -5.19 -0.84 -2.20
CA PHE A 100 -4.41 -0.12 -1.18
C PHE A 100 -4.85 -0.54 0.22
N ASN A 101 -3.99 -0.25 1.20
CA ASN A 101 -4.17 -0.61 2.61
C ASN A 101 -5.54 -0.26 3.22
N THR A 102 -6.11 0.91 2.89
CA THR A 102 -7.40 1.37 3.42
C THR A 102 -8.62 0.94 2.60
N PHE A 103 -8.46 0.26 1.46
CA PHE A 103 -9.54 0.02 0.49
C PHE A 103 -10.77 -0.68 1.08
N HIS A 104 -10.56 -1.67 1.95
CA HIS A 104 -11.66 -2.37 2.62
C HIS A 104 -12.26 -1.54 3.75
N TYR A 105 -11.43 -0.84 4.52
CA TYR A 105 -11.85 -0.06 5.67
C TYR A 105 -12.66 1.16 5.27
N GLU A 106 -12.31 1.81 4.16
CA GLU A 106 -13.01 2.98 3.58
C GLU A 106 -14.50 2.72 3.31
N GLN A 107 -14.91 1.46 3.18
CA GLN A 107 -16.31 1.07 2.94
C GLN A 107 -17.10 0.84 4.24
N THR A 108 -16.43 0.83 5.40
CA THR A 108 -17.07 0.56 6.69
C THR A 108 -17.65 1.83 7.29
N LYS A 109 -18.78 1.71 8.01
CA LYS A 109 -19.38 2.83 8.75
C LYS A 109 -18.40 3.46 9.74
N GLY A 110 -17.56 2.65 10.37
CA GLY A 110 -16.56 3.13 11.33
C GLY A 110 -15.51 4.04 10.69
N PHE A 111 -15.05 3.71 9.48
CA PHE A 111 -14.13 4.59 8.76
C PHE A 111 -14.84 5.85 8.26
N ILE A 112 -15.99 5.70 7.59
CA ILE A 112 -16.73 6.82 6.99
C ILE A 112 -17.12 7.86 8.03
N ASN A 113 -17.57 7.41 9.21
CA ASN A 113 -18.05 8.31 10.26
C ASN A 113 -16.95 8.79 11.20
N ASN A 114 -15.68 8.38 11.02
CA ASN A 114 -14.60 8.81 11.91
C ASN A 114 -14.06 10.17 11.47
N PRO A 115 -14.40 11.27 12.18
CA PRO A 115 -14.00 12.61 11.76
C PRO A 115 -12.50 12.84 11.95
N TYR A 116 -11.82 12.00 12.73
CA TYR A 116 -10.39 12.12 13.03
C TYR A 116 -9.50 11.51 11.96
N LEU A 117 -10.03 10.89 10.90
CA LEU A 117 -9.21 10.41 9.78
C LEU A 117 -8.87 11.57 8.84
N LYS A 118 -7.65 11.60 8.31
CA LYS A 118 -7.24 12.65 7.37
C LYS A 118 -8.11 12.63 6.10
N GLU A 119 -8.57 11.44 5.72
CA GLU A 119 -9.39 11.17 4.55
C GLU A 119 -10.79 11.79 4.66
N ASN A 120 -11.25 12.05 5.89
CA ASN A 120 -12.56 12.62 6.17
C ASN A 120 -12.49 14.10 6.58
N MET A 121 -11.29 14.70 6.61
CA MET A 121 -11.12 16.13 6.87
C MET A 121 -11.48 16.96 5.65
N LEU A 122 -12.05 18.14 5.86
CA LEU A 122 -12.29 19.09 4.79
C LEU A 122 -10.95 19.64 4.28
N TYR A 123 -10.68 19.49 3.00
CA TYR A 123 -9.47 20.00 2.34
C TYR A 123 -9.85 21.09 1.34
N ASP A 124 -9.31 22.30 1.53
CA ASP A 124 -9.44 23.41 0.58
C ASP A 124 -8.22 23.44 -0.34
N LYS A 125 -8.43 23.06 -1.61
CA LYS A 125 -7.40 23.06 -2.65
C LYS A 125 -6.89 24.45 -3.01
N THR A 126 -7.67 25.51 -2.76
CA THR A 126 -7.29 26.89 -3.11
C THR A 126 -6.28 27.44 -2.12
N THR A 127 -6.47 27.14 -0.84
CA THR A 127 -5.61 27.63 0.25
C THR A 127 -4.59 26.61 0.73
N ASP A 128 -4.64 25.37 0.22
CA ASP A 128 -3.83 24.22 0.65
C ASP A 128 -3.92 23.97 2.17
N VAL A 129 -5.15 23.94 2.69
CA VAL A 129 -5.44 23.81 4.13
C VAL A 129 -6.42 22.68 4.40
N PHE A 130 -6.12 21.89 5.43
CA PHE A 130 -7.07 20.94 6.01
C PHE A 130 -7.77 21.56 7.22
N THR A 131 -9.05 21.22 7.42
CA THR A 131 -9.81 21.62 8.61
C THR A 131 -10.13 20.39 9.45
N CYS A 132 -9.74 20.43 10.73
CA CYS A 132 -9.98 19.33 11.67
C CYS A 132 -11.43 19.33 12.22
N PRO A 133 -11.86 18.27 12.92
CA PRO A 133 -13.21 18.20 13.51
C PRO A 133 -13.53 19.31 14.51
N ALA A 134 -12.52 19.89 15.14
CA ALA A 134 -12.66 21.02 16.04
C ALA A 134 -12.69 22.38 15.31
N GLY A 135 -12.72 22.39 13.98
CA GLY A 135 -12.69 23.61 13.14
C GLY A 135 -11.32 24.28 13.04
N ARG A 136 -10.25 23.67 13.59
CA ARG A 136 -8.90 24.23 13.55
C ARG A 136 -8.21 23.90 12.24
N LYS A 137 -7.38 24.82 11.76
CA LYS A 137 -6.67 24.67 10.48
C LYS A 137 -5.39 23.87 10.66
N LEU A 138 -5.12 23.00 9.70
CA LEU A 138 -3.80 22.41 9.48
C LEU A 138 -3.23 22.97 8.19
N GLN A 139 -2.11 23.68 8.32
CA GLN A 139 -1.46 24.39 7.23
C GLN A 139 -0.31 23.56 6.69
N TYR A 140 0.03 23.80 5.43
CA TYR A 140 1.26 23.30 4.86
C TYR A 140 2.47 23.90 5.60
N GLU A 141 3.37 23.04 6.04
CA GLU A 141 4.60 23.43 6.75
C GLU A 141 5.81 23.33 5.81
N GLU A 142 6.03 22.15 5.23
CA GLU A 142 7.21 21.85 4.43
C GLU A 142 6.99 20.67 3.49
N ASP A 143 7.82 20.62 2.45
CA ASP A 143 8.03 19.41 1.65
C ASP A 143 9.08 18.54 2.35
N ALA A 144 8.83 17.24 2.39
CA ALA A 144 9.77 16.26 2.89
C ALA A 144 9.94 15.12 1.88
N GLU A 145 11.10 14.47 1.93
CA GLU A 145 11.37 13.25 1.18
C GLU A 145 11.31 12.04 2.12
N ARG A 146 10.58 11.01 1.71
CA ARG A 146 10.56 9.71 2.40
C ARG A 146 11.22 8.66 1.52
N ILE A 147 12.12 7.90 2.11
CA ILE A 147 12.80 6.79 1.45
C ILE A 147 12.23 5.48 2.00
N THR A 148 11.70 4.65 1.12
CA THR A 148 11.20 3.32 1.47
C THR A 148 12.37 2.34 1.69
N ALA A 149 12.07 1.13 2.18
CA ALA A 149 13.08 0.07 2.32
C ALA A 149 13.71 -0.36 0.98
N THR A 150 13.02 -0.12 -0.15
CA THR A 150 13.51 -0.38 -1.52
C THR A 150 14.42 0.74 -2.05
N GLY A 151 14.53 1.86 -1.31
CA GLY A 151 15.23 3.05 -1.78
C GLY A 151 14.37 3.99 -2.63
N TYR A 152 13.09 3.66 -2.84
CA TYR A 152 12.16 4.53 -3.56
C TYR A 152 11.91 5.83 -2.79
N LYS A 153 11.96 6.95 -3.51
CA LYS A 153 11.84 8.30 -2.96
C LYS A 153 10.44 8.84 -3.23
N THR A 154 9.68 9.05 -2.17
CA THR A 154 8.37 9.70 -2.21
C THR A 154 8.48 11.13 -1.71
N LYS A 155 7.99 12.08 -2.51
CA LYS A 155 7.80 13.46 -2.07
C LYS A 155 6.48 13.57 -1.30
N VAL A 156 6.54 14.11 -0.08
CA VAL A 156 5.35 14.34 0.75
C VAL A 156 5.27 15.78 1.20
N LYS A 157 4.06 16.32 1.23
CA LYS A 157 3.75 17.55 1.93
C LYS A 157 3.44 17.27 3.38
N VAL A 158 3.97 18.08 4.28
CA VAL A 158 3.72 17.98 5.70
C VAL A 158 2.71 19.04 6.12
N TYR A 159 1.67 18.62 6.84
CA TYR A 159 0.65 19.50 7.37
C TYR A 159 0.62 19.42 8.89
N GLU A 160 0.57 20.57 9.55
CA GLU A 160 0.50 20.67 11.01
C GLU A 160 -0.64 21.60 11.44
N CYS A 161 -1.32 21.22 12.52
CA CYS A 161 -2.35 22.04 13.13
C CYS A 161 -1.73 23.26 13.82
N GLU A 162 -2.31 24.44 13.58
CA GLU A 162 -1.85 25.72 14.15
C GLU A 162 -1.63 25.65 15.68
N SER A 163 -2.54 24.98 16.39
CA SER A 163 -2.40 24.66 17.80
C SER A 163 -3.44 23.63 18.20
N CYS A 164 -3.02 22.59 18.92
CA CYS A 164 -3.91 21.64 19.59
C CYS A 164 -4.13 21.98 21.07
N ALA A 165 -3.52 23.05 21.59
CA ALA A 165 -3.65 23.44 23.00
C ALA A 165 -5.12 23.74 23.36
N GLY A 166 -5.56 23.23 24.51
CA GLY A 166 -6.92 23.41 25.01
C GLY A 166 -8.03 22.79 24.13
N CYS A 167 -7.70 21.94 23.15
CA CYS A 167 -8.71 21.30 22.32
C CYS A 167 -9.37 20.14 23.07
N LYS A 168 -10.70 20.18 23.23
CA LYS A 168 -11.48 19.11 23.87
C LYS A 168 -11.45 17.78 23.12
N LEU A 169 -11.13 17.80 21.83
CA LEU A 169 -11.04 16.61 20.98
C LEU A 169 -9.60 16.08 20.86
N ALA A 170 -8.61 16.68 21.54
CA ALA A 170 -7.20 16.35 21.34
C ALA A 170 -6.89 14.87 21.62
N ASP A 171 -7.46 14.30 22.68
CA ASP A 171 -7.16 12.94 23.13
C ASP A 171 -7.60 11.87 22.10
N GLU A 172 -8.68 12.12 21.36
CA GLU A 172 -9.16 11.25 20.29
C GLU A 172 -8.51 11.58 18.93
N CYS A 173 -8.12 12.84 18.73
CA CYS A 173 -7.70 13.38 17.45
C CYS A 173 -6.20 13.21 17.16
N LYS A 174 -5.34 13.22 18.20
CA LYS A 174 -3.88 13.15 18.05
C LYS A 174 -3.25 12.17 19.02
N LYS A 175 -2.05 11.72 18.67
CA LYS A 175 -1.21 10.89 19.55
C LYS A 175 -0.05 11.75 20.08
N GLY A 176 0.15 11.75 21.39
CA GLY A 176 1.26 12.46 22.02
C GLY A 176 0.98 13.94 22.34
N LYS A 177 2.04 14.65 22.74
CA LYS A 177 1.96 16.01 23.30
C LYS A 177 1.96 17.10 22.23
N ASP A 178 2.55 16.84 21.08
CA ASP A 178 2.70 17.82 20.00
C ASP A 178 1.39 18.11 19.26
N ASN A 179 1.40 19.08 18.35
CA ASN A 179 0.25 19.33 17.50
C ASN A 179 -0.01 18.14 16.57
N ARG A 180 -1.26 18.03 16.13
CA ARG A 180 -1.62 17.05 15.11
C ARG A 180 -0.85 17.37 13.83
N ARG A 181 -0.06 16.40 13.38
CA ARG A 181 0.76 16.48 12.18
C ARG A 181 0.56 15.23 11.32
N PHE A 182 0.45 15.40 10.01
CA PHE A 182 0.43 14.27 9.07
C PHE A 182 1.07 14.67 7.73
N THR A 183 1.29 13.66 6.90
CA THR A 183 1.90 13.84 5.58
C THR A 183 0.97 13.35 4.48
N VAL A 184 0.98 14.03 3.35
CA VAL A 184 0.23 13.67 2.16
C VAL A 184 1.19 13.55 0.98
N SER A 185 1.15 12.41 0.28
CA SER A 185 1.74 12.30 -1.05
C SER A 185 0.62 12.50 -2.07
N GLU A 186 0.69 13.58 -2.84
CA GLU A 186 -0.27 13.83 -3.93
C GLU A 186 -0.24 12.71 -4.98
N THR A 187 0.95 12.16 -5.26
CA THR A 187 1.15 11.05 -6.20
C THR A 187 0.43 9.80 -5.71
N LEU A 188 0.60 9.42 -4.44
CA LEU A 188 -0.09 8.27 -3.87
C LEU A 188 -1.61 8.47 -3.84
N GLU A 189 -2.10 9.66 -3.48
CA GLU A 189 -3.55 9.91 -3.45
C GLU A 189 -4.18 9.82 -4.85
N LYS A 190 -3.49 10.31 -5.90
CA LYS A 190 -3.91 10.11 -7.30
C LYS A 190 -3.96 8.63 -7.68
N HIS A 191 -2.92 7.86 -7.33
CA HIS A 191 -2.90 6.42 -7.60
C HIS A 191 -4.00 5.66 -6.86
N LYS A 192 -4.27 6.02 -5.59
CA LYS A 192 -5.38 5.44 -4.83
C LYS A 192 -6.73 5.75 -5.47
N GLU A 193 -6.94 6.98 -5.97
CA GLU A 193 -8.16 7.34 -6.68
C GLU A 193 -8.35 6.50 -7.94
N LEU A 194 -7.31 6.36 -8.77
CA LEU A 194 -7.32 5.49 -9.95
C LEU A 194 -7.59 4.03 -9.58
N ALA A 195 -6.88 3.49 -8.59
CA ALA A 195 -7.08 2.13 -8.10
C ALA A 195 -8.52 1.94 -7.57
N ARG A 196 -9.07 2.91 -6.84
CA ARG A 196 -10.46 2.88 -6.34
C ARG A 196 -11.46 2.82 -7.49
N ASN A 197 -11.29 3.64 -8.51
CA ASN A 197 -12.12 3.64 -9.71
C ASN A 197 -12.01 2.31 -10.48
N ASN A 198 -10.79 1.82 -10.69
CA ASN A 198 -10.54 0.54 -11.36
C ASN A 198 -11.18 -0.62 -10.60
N LEU A 199 -10.93 -0.74 -9.31
CA LEU A 199 -11.45 -1.81 -8.46
C LEU A 199 -12.98 -1.83 -8.43
N ASN A 200 -13.63 -0.66 -8.42
CA ASN A 200 -15.09 -0.52 -8.37
C ASN A 200 -15.78 -0.54 -9.75
N SER A 201 -15.03 -0.54 -10.84
CA SER A 201 -15.57 -0.77 -12.18
C SER A 201 -16.14 -2.18 -12.35
N LYS A 202 -16.98 -2.40 -13.37
CA LYS A 202 -17.49 -3.74 -13.73
C LYS A 202 -16.35 -4.75 -13.89
N LYS A 203 -15.32 -4.39 -14.67
CA LYS A 203 -14.11 -5.18 -14.89
C LYS A 203 -13.36 -5.46 -13.59
N GLY A 204 -13.22 -4.46 -12.71
CA GLY A 204 -12.56 -4.64 -11.41
C GLY A 204 -13.31 -5.57 -10.47
N ILE A 205 -14.65 -5.54 -10.47
CA ILE A 205 -15.49 -6.46 -9.70
C ILE A 205 -15.31 -7.89 -10.22
N GLU A 206 -15.32 -8.10 -11.54
CA GLU A 206 -15.09 -9.39 -12.17
C GLU A 206 -13.70 -9.95 -11.85
N LEU A 207 -12.65 -9.15 -12.04
CA LEU A 207 -11.28 -9.55 -11.72
C LEU A 207 -11.13 -9.91 -10.23
N ARG A 208 -11.74 -9.15 -9.31
CA ARG A 208 -11.72 -9.45 -7.87
C ARG A 208 -12.37 -10.79 -7.53
N ARG A 209 -13.51 -11.11 -8.15
CA ARG A 209 -14.20 -12.41 -7.98
C ARG A 209 -13.38 -13.56 -8.57
N LYS A 210 -12.74 -13.32 -9.71
CA LYS A 210 -11.87 -14.33 -10.35
C LYS A 210 -10.63 -14.61 -9.51
N ARG A 211 -9.99 -13.57 -8.97
CA ARG A 211 -8.80 -13.70 -8.11
C ARG A 211 -9.03 -14.61 -6.91
N SER A 212 -10.18 -14.55 -6.25
CA SER A 212 -10.46 -15.45 -5.11
C SER A 212 -10.38 -16.92 -5.53
N VAL A 213 -10.87 -17.27 -6.72
CA VAL A 213 -10.79 -18.64 -7.24
C VAL A 213 -9.37 -18.99 -7.71
N ASP A 214 -8.74 -18.09 -8.47
CA ASP A 214 -7.42 -18.30 -9.07
C ASP A 214 -6.29 -18.41 -8.01
N VAL A 215 -6.36 -17.63 -6.93
CA VAL A 215 -5.31 -17.56 -5.90
C VAL A 215 -5.51 -18.59 -4.80
N GLU A 216 -6.75 -18.99 -4.47
CA GLU A 216 -6.94 -20.01 -3.41
C GLU A 216 -6.41 -21.38 -3.83
N THR A 217 -6.48 -21.72 -5.12
CA THR A 217 -6.07 -23.06 -5.61
C THR A 217 -4.58 -23.36 -5.40
N PRO A 218 -3.61 -22.46 -5.71
CA PRO A 218 -2.18 -22.71 -5.44
C PRO A 218 -1.76 -22.72 -3.97
N PHE A 219 -2.59 -22.20 -3.07
CA PHE A 219 -2.30 -22.13 -1.63
C PHE A 219 -3.14 -23.10 -0.78
N ALA A 220 -4.00 -23.90 -1.43
CA ALA A 220 -4.86 -24.92 -0.81
C ALA A 220 -4.14 -26.26 -0.59
#